data_AF-Q7NUC3-F1
#
_entry.id   AF-Q7NUC3-F1
#
_cell.length_a   1.000
_cell.length_b   1.000
_cell.length_c   1.000
_cell.angle_alpha   90.00
_cell.angle_beta   90.00
_cell.angle_gamma   90.00
#
_symmetry.space_group_name_H-M   'P 1'
#
loop_
_entity.id
_entity.type
_entity.pdbx_description
1 polymer ?
#
loop_
_entity_poly.entity_id
_entity_poly.type
_entity_poly.pdbx_seq_one_letter_code
_entity_poly.pdbx_strand_id
1 'polypeptide(L)'
;MVAVVAGTGLGLRNGSLAALGASGQLGAAAFGRGGERVYVNAGNGNLILQHQDEFLAGGLPLGLIRTYNSQGLSGALNTAGSSVHRLAEDSSDTLYAYDAARGLYVSQRSDSGADDTLRGDAQGWT
;
A
#
# COMPACT_ATOMS: atom_id res chain seq x y z
N MET A 1 15.14 -10.42 8.84
CA MET A 1 15.65 -9.04 8.80
C MET A 1 14.68 -8.14 8.05
N VAL A 2 14.73 -6.85 8.37
CA VAL A 2 13.93 -5.78 7.77
C VAL A 2 14.86 -4.93 6.91
N ALA A 3 14.35 -4.38 5.80
CA ALA A 3 15.02 -3.32 5.06
C ALA A 3 14.45 -1.95 5.42
N VAL A 4 15.31 -0.97 5.62
CA VAL A 4 14.91 0.42 5.81
C VAL A 4 15.11 1.17 4.51
N VAL A 5 14.09 1.88 4.08
CA VAL A 5 14.07 2.73 2.88
C VAL A 5 13.67 4.14 3.27
N ALA A 6 13.87 5.10 2.38
CA ALA A 6 13.38 6.47 2.56
C ALA A 6 12.56 6.89 1.34
N GLY A 7 11.43 7.54 1.56
CA GLY A 7 10.57 8.07 0.52
C GLY A 7 9.38 8.81 1.11
N THR A 8 8.64 9.51 0.27
CA THR A 8 7.46 10.29 0.71
C THR A 8 6.15 9.53 0.49
N GLY A 9 6.14 8.55 -0.41
CA GLY A 9 4.93 7.78 -0.75
C GLY A 9 4.65 6.59 0.14
N LEU A 10 3.48 5.99 -0.08
CA LEU A 10 3.01 4.77 0.58
C LEU A 10 3.60 3.49 -0.05
N GLY A 11 4.11 3.55 -1.27
CA GLY A 11 4.67 2.39 -1.98
C GLY A 11 6.20 2.35 -1.98
N LEU A 12 6.76 1.23 -2.45
CA LEU A 12 8.21 1.02 -2.61
C LEU A 12 8.79 1.65 -3.89
N ARG A 13 7.93 2.01 -4.85
CA ARG A 13 8.30 2.56 -6.16
C ARG A 13 8.74 4.03 -6.12
N ASN A 14 8.25 4.81 -5.14
CA ASN A 14 8.56 6.23 -4.99
C ASN A 14 9.51 6.47 -3.80
N GLY A 15 10.51 5.61 -3.66
CA GLY A 15 11.49 5.65 -2.57
C GLY A 15 12.88 5.24 -3.02
N SER A 16 13.83 5.32 -2.09
CA SER A 16 15.25 5.05 -2.30
C SER A 16 15.51 3.65 -2.88
N LEU A 17 14.69 2.65 -2.54
CA LEU A 17 14.78 1.31 -3.12
C LEU A 17 14.59 1.29 -4.64
N ALA A 18 13.65 2.09 -5.17
CA ALA A 18 13.40 2.16 -6.60
C ALA A 18 14.45 3.02 -7.32
N ALA A 19 14.92 4.11 -6.68
CA ALA A 19 15.88 5.03 -7.27
C ALA A 19 17.32 4.48 -7.29
N LEU A 20 17.71 3.76 -6.23
CA LEU A 20 19.11 3.36 -5.98
C LEU A 20 19.27 1.83 -5.86
N GLY A 21 18.19 1.06 -6.01
CA GLY A 21 18.22 -0.39 -5.90
C GLY A 21 18.68 -0.86 -4.52
N ALA A 22 19.53 -1.90 -4.49
CA ALA A 22 20.06 -2.45 -3.25
C ALA A 22 20.86 -1.42 -2.42
N SER A 23 21.48 -0.43 -3.06
CA SER A 23 22.20 0.66 -2.37
C SER A 23 21.26 1.67 -1.71
N GLY A 24 19.98 1.66 -2.07
CA GLY A 24 18.95 2.52 -1.51
C GLY A 24 18.25 1.98 -0.28
N GLN A 25 18.62 0.80 0.19
CA GLN A 25 18.06 0.20 1.40
C GLN A 25 19.17 -0.10 2.41
N LEU A 26 18.85 0.06 3.69
CA LEU A 26 19.70 -0.41 4.78
C LEU A 26 19.15 -1.75 5.29
N GLY A 27 20.00 -2.77 5.30
CA GLY A 27 19.62 -4.14 5.66
C GLY A 27 19.06 -4.94 4.49
N ALA A 28 18.49 -6.10 4.81
CA ALA A 28 17.92 -7.02 3.83
C ALA A 28 16.45 -7.27 4.16
N ALA A 29 15.58 -7.10 3.17
CA ALA A 29 14.14 -7.30 3.27
C ALA A 29 13.77 -8.79 3.27
N ALA A 30 14.39 -9.61 4.12
CA ALA A 30 14.14 -11.04 4.20
C ALA A 30 13.67 -11.37 5.61
N PHE A 31 12.35 -11.44 5.83
CA PHE A 31 11.76 -11.76 7.12
C PHE A 31 11.24 -13.20 7.12
N GLY A 32 11.59 -13.94 8.17
CA GLY A 32 11.17 -15.34 8.33
C GLY A 32 11.77 -16.31 7.30
N ARG A 33 11.32 -17.58 7.38
CA ARG A 33 11.64 -18.65 6.41
C ARG A 33 10.60 -18.74 5.27
N GLY A 34 9.55 -17.91 5.31
CA GLY A 34 8.40 -17.96 4.39
C GLY A 34 8.49 -17.04 3.17
N GLY A 35 9.65 -16.41 2.91
CA GLY A 35 9.82 -15.52 1.74
C GLY A 35 9.13 -14.16 1.88
N GLU A 36 8.78 -13.75 3.10
CA GLU A 36 8.21 -12.43 3.36
C GLU A 36 9.28 -11.34 3.28
N ARG A 37 8.95 -10.22 2.66
CA ARG A 37 9.82 -9.06 2.55
C ARG A 37 9.23 -7.92 3.35
N VAL A 38 10.00 -7.41 4.31
CA VAL A 38 9.55 -6.37 5.24
C VAL A 38 10.37 -5.12 5.02
N TYR A 39 9.68 -4.01 4.80
CA TYR A 39 10.25 -2.70 4.56
C TYR A 39 9.67 -1.69 5.55
N VAL A 40 10.53 -0.84 6.11
CA VAL A 40 10.13 0.33 6.87
C VAL A 40 10.61 1.58 6.14
N ASN A 41 9.72 2.50 5.86
CA ASN A 41 10.07 3.80 5.31
C ASN A 41 10.39 4.77 6.46
N ALA A 42 11.67 5.14 6.59
CA ALA A 42 12.13 6.08 7.62
C ALA A 42 11.60 7.51 7.42
N GLY A 43 11.14 7.85 6.21
CA GLY A 43 10.63 9.19 5.88
C GLY A 43 9.21 9.46 6.40
N ASN A 44 8.36 8.43 6.51
CA ASN A 44 6.96 8.58 6.93
C ASN A 44 6.47 7.51 7.92
N GLY A 45 7.34 6.60 8.34
CA GLY A 45 7.02 5.52 9.28
C GLY A 45 6.22 4.36 8.68
N ASN A 46 5.97 4.34 7.37
CA ASN A 46 5.18 3.28 6.76
C ASN A 46 5.88 1.92 6.83
N LEU A 47 5.17 0.90 7.33
CA LEU A 47 5.55 -0.50 7.28
C LEU A 47 4.86 -1.20 6.11
N ILE A 48 5.66 -1.80 5.22
CA ILE A 48 5.21 -2.55 4.05
C ILE A 48 5.68 -4.00 4.18
N LEU A 49 4.76 -4.95 4.06
CA LEU A 49 5.07 -6.38 4.02
C LEU A 49 4.64 -6.94 2.67
N GLN A 50 5.52 -7.70 2.02
CA GLN A 50 5.19 -8.44 0.81
C GLN A 50 5.38 -9.93 1.04
N HIS A 51 4.42 -10.73 0.62
CA HIS A 51 4.52 -12.18 0.62
C HIS A 51 4.14 -12.69 -0.77
N GLN A 52 4.94 -13.63 -1.29
CA GLN A 52 4.63 -14.29 -2.56
C GLN A 52 3.93 -15.60 -2.24
N ASP A 53 2.66 -15.69 -2.64
CA ASP A 53 1.82 -16.85 -2.35
C ASP A 53 2.05 -17.96 -3.37
N GLU A 54 2.00 -17.59 -4.65
CA GLU A 54 2.04 -18.52 -5.76
C GLU A 54 3.04 -18.07 -6.82
N PHE A 55 3.61 -19.05 -7.51
CA PHE A 55 4.51 -18.83 -8.63
C PHE A 55 4.23 -19.86 -9.72
N LEU A 56 3.88 -19.39 -10.91
CA LEU A 56 3.70 -20.23 -12.08
C LEU A 56 4.88 -20.02 -13.04
N ALA A 57 5.61 -21.10 -13.31
CA ALA A 57 6.83 -21.07 -14.14
C ALA A 57 6.64 -21.71 -15.54
N GLY A 58 5.46 -22.25 -15.85
CA GLY A 58 5.18 -22.98 -17.09
C GLY A 58 4.84 -22.10 -18.30
N GLY A 59 5.54 -20.97 -18.48
CA GLY A 59 5.23 -19.95 -19.49
C GLY A 59 5.83 -18.60 -19.13
N LEU A 60 5.08 -17.50 -19.33
CA LEU A 60 5.45 -16.21 -18.74
C LEU A 60 5.44 -16.38 -17.20
N PRO A 61 6.54 -16.10 -16.48
CA PRO A 61 6.57 -16.25 -15.04
C PRO A 61 5.57 -15.29 -14.39
N LEU A 62 4.59 -15.84 -13.67
CA LEU A 62 3.59 -15.09 -12.94
C LEU A 62 3.74 -15.37 -11.45
N GLY A 63 3.73 -14.31 -10.64
CA GLY A 63 3.78 -14.39 -9.18
C GLY A 63 2.61 -13.66 -8.55
N LEU A 64 1.88 -14.34 -7.66
CA LEU A 64 0.87 -13.69 -6.84
C LEU A 64 1.55 -13.11 -5.60
N ILE A 65 1.53 -11.78 -5.46
CA ILE A 65 2.15 -11.08 -4.34
C ILE A 65 1.07 -10.36 -3.54
N ARG A 66 0.91 -10.74 -2.27
CA ARG A 66 0.15 -9.96 -1.29
C ARG A 66 1.04 -8.88 -0.71
N THR A 67 0.53 -7.65 -0.67
CA THR A 67 1.20 -6.51 -0.03
C THR A 67 0.32 -5.93 1.05
N TYR A 68 0.82 -5.87 2.28
CA TYR A 68 0.21 -5.15 3.39
C TYR A 68 0.89 -3.80 3.58
N ASN A 69 0.11 -2.76 3.86
CA ASN A 69 0.58 -1.40 4.06
C ASN A 69 -0.08 -0.80 5.32
N SER A 70 0.73 -0.40 6.28
CA SER A 70 0.23 0.12 7.56
C SER A 70 -0.50 1.46 7.48
N GLN A 71 -0.31 2.22 6.40
CA GLN A 71 -0.89 3.56 6.22
C GLN A 71 -1.94 3.61 5.10
N GLY A 72 -2.40 2.46 4.59
CA GLY A 72 -3.46 2.39 3.58
C GLY A 72 -4.84 2.82 4.10
N LEU A 73 -5.16 2.53 5.37
CA LEU A 73 -6.33 3.01 6.10
C LEU A 73 -5.85 3.76 7.34
N SER A 74 -6.31 4.99 7.52
CA SER A 74 -6.10 5.78 8.72
C SER A 74 -7.39 5.84 9.54
N GLY A 75 -7.30 5.55 10.84
CA GLY A 75 -8.45 5.46 11.74
C GLY A 75 -9.19 4.12 11.68
N ALA A 76 -10.39 4.08 12.24
CA ALA A 76 -11.24 2.89 12.24
C ALA A 76 -12.10 2.82 10.97
N LEU A 77 -12.22 1.62 10.39
CA LEU A 77 -13.03 1.38 9.20
C LEU A 77 -14.46 1.93 9.38
N ASN A 78 -14.97 2.61 8.34
CA ASN A 78 -16.33 3.16 8.29
C ASN A 78 -16.68 4.09 9.46
N THR A 79 -15.68 4.80 10.01
CA THR A 79 -15.87 5.74 11.12
C THR A 79 -15.58 7.17 10.67
N ALA A 80 -16.31 8.14 11.19
CA ALA A 80 -16.07 9.57 10.91
C ALA A 80 -14.61 9.95 11.20
N GLY A 81 -13.98 10.66 10.26
CA GLY A 81 -12.57 11.04 10.34
C GLY A 81 -11.59 9.97 9.85
N SER A 82 -12.05 8.76 9.50
CA SER A 82 -11.20 7.78 8.83
C SER A 82 -10.98 8.14 7.36
N SER A 83 -9.85 7.68 6.82
CA SER A 83 -9.48 7.90 5.42
C SER A 83 -8.73 6.72 4.83
N VAL A 84 -8.79 6.57 3.51
CA VAL A 84 -8.17 5.47 2.78
C VAL A 84 -7.34 6.04 1.65
N HIS A 85 -6.13 5.53 1.49
CA HIS A 85 -5.28 5.80 0.34
C HIS A 85 -5.36 4.63 -0.64
N ARG A 86 -5.78 4.91 -1.87
CA ARG A 86 -5.74 3.94 -2.97
C ARG A 86 -4.55 4.27 -3.85
N LEU A 87 -3.57 3.37 -3.88
CA LEU A 87 -2.48 3.40 -4.83
C LEU A 87 -2.88 2.61 -6.08
N ALA A 88 -2.97 3.27 -7.24
CA ALA A 88 -3.24 2.63 -8.50
C ALA A 88 -1.98 1.98 -9.10
N GLU A 89 -2.14 1.23 -10.19
CA GLU A 89 -1.03 0.51 -10.85
C GLU A 89 0.07 1.46 -11.37
N ASP A 90 -0.34 2.66 -11.80
CA ASP A 90 0.55 3.75 -12.22
C ASP A 90 1.22 4.47 -11.03
N SER A 91 1.04 3.96 -9.81
CA SER A 91 1.52 4.55 -8.56
C SER A 91 0.92 5.93 -8.22
N SER A 92 -0.18 6.32 -8.86
CA SER A 92 -0.97 7.45 -8.41
C SER A 92 -1.67 7.11 -7.08
N ASP A 93 -1.62 8.05 -6.14
CA ASP A 93 -2.24 7.92 -4.83
C ASP A 93 -3.50 8.81 -4.77
N THR A 94 -4.64 8.20 -4.46
CA THR A 94 -5.90 8.91 -4.24
C THR A 94 -6.33 8.76 -2.79
N LEU A 95 -6.52 9.89 -2.11
CA LEU A 95 -7.11 9.94 -0.78
C LEU A 95 -8.64 9.93 -0.89
N TYR A 96 -9.26 9.02 -0.15
CA TYR A 96 -10.69 8.99 0.09
C TYR A 96 -10.97 9.28 1.56
N ALA A 97 -11.91 10.18 1.85
CA ALA A 97 -12.32 10.50 3.21
C ALA A 97 -13.70 9.89 3.51
N TYR A 98 -13.90 9.39 4.73
CA TYR A 98 -15.19 8.80 5.10
C TYR A 98 -16.27 9.86 5.29
N ASP A 99 -17.32 9.76 4.48
CA ASP A 99 -18.56 10.51 4.63
C ASP A 99 -19.56 9.67 5.45
N ALA A 100 -19.75 10.07 6.71
CA ALA A 100 -20.66 9.39 7.63
C ALA A 100 -22.14 9.52 7.25
N ALA A 101 -22.54 10.55 6.51
CA ALA A 101 -23.91 10.71 6.06
C ALA A 101 -24.24 9.74 4.92
N ARG A 102 -23.26 9.45 4.06
CA ARG A 102 -23.40 8.52 2.93
C ARG A 102 -23.00 7.08 3.27
N GLY A 103 -22.22 6.87 4.33
CA GLY A 103 -21.64 5.57 4.67
C GLY A 103 -20.62 5.09 3.62
N LEU A 104 -19.86 6.03 3.07
CA LEU A 104 -18.97 5.83 1.92
C LEU A 104 -17.65 6.58 2.12
N TYR A 105 -16.56 6.05 1.58
CA TYR A 105 -15.34 6.82 1.38
C TYR A 105 -15.45 7.55 0.04
N VAL A 106 -15.29 8.88 0.03
CA VAL A 106 -15.45 9.72 -1.16
C VAL A 106 -14.10 10.32 -1.54
N SER A 107 -13.75 10.24 -2.83
CA SER A 107 -12.49 10.76 -3.36
C SER A 107 -12.32 12.24 -3.06
N GLN A 108 -11.11 12.62 -2.65
CA GLN A 108 -10.71 14.00 -2.40
C GLN A 108 -9.97 14.64 -3.58
N ARG A 109 -9.86 13.93 -4.71
CA ARG A 109 -9.30 14.50 -5.94
C ARG A 109 -10.20 15.62 -6.46
N SER A 110 -9.60 16.74 -6.86
CA SER A 110 -10.33 17.91 -7.36
C SER A 110 -11.01 17.69 -8.72
N ASP A 111 -10.55 16.68 -9.48
CA ASP A 111 -11.06 16.31 -10.80
C ASP A 111 -12.02 15.10 -10.75
N SER A 112 -12.15 14.44 -9.60
CA SER A 112 -13.11 13.36 -9.39
C SER A 112 -14.41 13.92 -8.82
N GLY A 113 -15.54 13.57 -9.44
CA GLY A 113 -16.87 13.87 -8.88
C GLY A 113 -17.13 13.10 -7.58
N ALA A 114 -18.18 13.50 -6.86
CA ALA A 114 -18.65 12.82 -5.65
C ALA A 114 -19.09 11.35 -5.86
N ASP A 115 -19.12 10.89 -7.12
CA ASP A 115 -19.44 9.53 -7.52
C ASP A 115 -18.24 8.57 -7.44
N ASP A 116 -17.00 9.09 -7.40
CA ASP A 116 -15.79 8.27 -7.16
C ASP A 116 -15.73 7.91 -5.67
N THR A 117 -16.22 6.71 -5.37
CA THR A 117 -16.44 6.24 -4.01
C THR A 117 -15.82 4.87 -3.80
N LEU A 118 -15.54 4.57 -2.54
CA LEU A 118 -15.00 3.30 -2.08
C LEU A 118 -15.83 2.83 -0.88
N ARG A 119 -16.11 1.53 -0.84
CA ARG A 119 -16.69 0.85 0.32
C ARG A 119 -15.71 -0.17 0.84
N GLY A 120 -15.55 -0.22 2.16
CA GLY A 120 -14.76 -1.26 2.82
C GLY A 120 -15.63 -2.06 3.76
N ASP A 121 -15.48 -3.39 3.73
CA ASP A 121 -16.05 -4.32 4.69
C ASP A 121 -14.96 -5.26 5.24
N ALA A 122 -15.36 -6.34 5.93
CA ALA A 122 -14.40 -7.29 6.50
C ALA A 122 -13.75 -8.19 5.43
N GLN A 123 -14.31 -8.23 4.22
CA GLN A 123 -13.92 -9.09 3.12
C GLN A 123 -13.05 -8.33 2.10
N GLY A 124 -13.19 -7.00 2.02
CA GLY A 124 -12.31 -6.17 1.21
C GLY A 124 -12.88 -4.79 0.89
N TRP A 125 -12.34 -4.22 -0.18
CA TRP A 125 -12.74 -2.91 -0.71
C TRP A 125 -13.44 -3.09 -2.07
N THR A 126 -14.54 -2.36 -2.29
CA THR A 126 -15.30 -2.31 -3.56
C THR A 126 -15.57 -0.89 -4.00
#